data_AF-A0A9E4QHW9-F1
#
_entry.id   AF-A0A9E4QHW9-F1
#
_cell.length_a   1.000
_cell.length_b   1.000
_cell.length_c   1.000
_cell.angle_alpha   90.00
_cell.angle_beta   90.00
_cell.angle_gamma   90.00
#
_symmetry.space_group_name_H-M   'P 1'
#
loop_
_entity.id
_entity.type
_entity.pdbx_description
1 polymer ?
#
loop_
_entity_poly.entity_id
_entity_poly.type
_entity_poly.pdbx_seq_one_letter_code
_entity_poly.pdbx_strand_id
1 'polypeptide(L)'
;MADELIALEDKQTAKMDLVLANFDRLDEIIDEQIQASLQTGAPGNDMKLHAAYEMEINTNGIAKGLGNFLRTHDPQYEERVLKDERDFNEFLAAYRSTELLPREQVWASEIETLFDETVGLAQEIITLDKVKETRLGEFVQIRRELDVILDDEIQVEVARDLAKAKDAVHASVSRIETVIAAVVTGAVALAVIAGLVIGRSITQPVARLAEATRAVGRG
;
A
#
# COMPACT_ATOMS: atom_id res chain seq x y z
N MET A 1 6.93 5.89 -4.17
CA MET A 1 6.26 5.34 -2.96
C MET A 1 6.75 3.96 -2.59
N ALA A 2 6.49 2.89 -3.35
CA ALA A 2 6.98 1.55 -2.99
C ALA A 2 8.52 1.49 -2.93
N ASP A 3 9.20 1.96 -3.98
CA ASP A 3 10.66 2.03 -4.04
C ASP A 3 11.27 2.93 -2.94
N GLU A 4 10.56 3.99 -2.56
CA GLU A 4 10.98 4.90 -1.49
C GLU A 4 10.87 4.24 -0.11
N LEU A 5 9.80 3.47 0.14
CA LEU A 5 9.63 2.70 1.39
C LEU A 5 10.72 1.63 1.52
N ILE A 6 11.06 0.95 0.41
CA ILE A 6 12.16 -0.04 0.39
C ILE A 6 13.49 0.65 0.71
N ALA A 7 13.79 1.79 0.07
CA ALA A 7 15.02 2.52 0.35
C ALA A 7 15.12 3.03 1.80
N LEU A 8 14.00 3.41 2.41
CA LEU A 8 13.94 3.80 3.82
C LEU A 8 14.18 2.60 4.75
N GLU A 9 13.62 1.43 4.42
CA GLU A 9 13.87 0.18 5.13
C GLU A 9 15.35 -0.19 5.08
N ASP A 10 15.95 -0.24 3.89
CA ASP A 10 17.37 -0.58 3.70
C ASP A 10 18.28 0.35 4.51
N LYS A 11 17.98 1.65 4.52
CA LYS A 11 18.73 2.63 5.31
C LYS A 11 18.56 2.41 6.81
N GLN A 12 17.36 2.03 7.26
CA GLN A 12 17.10 1.72 8.67
C GLN A 12 17.85 0.45 9.09
N THR A 13 17.82 -0.60 8.28
CA THR A 13 18.54 -1.86 8.53
C THR A 13 20.04 -1.63 8.63
N ALA A 14 20.64 -0.92 7.68
CA ALA A 14 22.08 -0.63 7.70
C ALA A 14 22.50 0.15 8.97
N LYS A 15 21.64 1.04 9.47
CA LYS A 15 21.90 1.76 10.73
C LYS A 15 21.71 0.87 11.94
N MET A 16 20.73 -0.03 11.92
CA MET A 16 20.51 -0.99 13.00
C MET A 16 21.74 -1.90 13.16
N ASP A 17 22.32 -2.37 12.06
CA ASP A 17 23.54 -3.19 12.09
C ASP A 17 24.70 -2.46 12.79
N LEU A 18 24.86 -1.15 12.51
CA LEU A 18 25.87 -0.32 13.17
C LEU A 18 25.58 -0.11 14.67
N VAL A 19 24.31 0.12 15.03
CA VAL A 19 23.90 0.24 16.45
C VAL A 19 24.20 -1.04 17.23
N LEU A 20 23.87 -2.20 16.66
CA LEU A 20 24.14 -3.50 17.30
C LEU A 20 25.64 -3.74 17.44
N ALA A 21 26.44 -3.47 16.40
CA ALA A 21 27.89 -3.60 16.47
C ALA A 21 28.51 -2.67 17.53
N ASN A 22 28.00 -1.44 17.65
CA ASN A 22 28.48 -0.51 18.67
C ASN A 22 28.08 -0.94 20.09
N PHE A 23 26.88 -1.50 20.28
CA PHE A 23 26.49 -2.07 21.57
C PHE A 23 27.38 -3.23 21.99
N ASP A 24 27.67 -4.17 21.08
CA ASP A 24 28.59 -5.27 21.35
C ASP A 24 29.98 -4.74 21.75
N ARG A 25 30.45 -3.67 21.10
CA ARG A 25 31.74 -3.05 21.42
C ARG A 25 31.73 -2.32 22.76
N LEU A 26 30.65 -1.60 23.09
CA LEU A 26 30.48 -0.94 24.38
C LEU A 26 30.47 -1.96 25.52
N ASP A 27 29.73 -3.05 25.35
CA ASP A 27 29.67 -4.18 26.27
C ASP A 27 31.07 -4.78 26.51
N GLU A 28 31.81 -5.06 25.44
CA GLU A 28 33.19 -5.59 25.52
C GLU A 28 34.13 -4.65 26.32
N ILE A 29 34.07 -3.35 26.09
CA ILE A 29 34.94 -2.40 26.83
C ILE A 29 34.52 -2.32 28.30
N ILE A 30 33.21 -2.25 28.57
CA ILE A 30 32.71 -2.14 29.94
C ILE A 30 33.05 -3.41 30.73
N ASP A 31 32.72 -4.59 30.22
CA ASP A 31 32.86 -5.84 30.94
C ASP A 31 34.30 -6.36 30.95
N GLU A 32 34.89 -6.53 29.76
CA GLU A 32 36.17 -7.22 29.62
C GLU A 32 37.36 -6.32 29.97
N GLN A 33 37.20 -5.00 29.93
CA GLN A 33 38.29 -4.05 30.20
C GLN A 33 38.08 -3.32 31.53
N ILE A 34 37.00 -2.54 31.66
CA ILE A 34 36.78 -1.71 32.86
C ILE A 34 36.48 -2.61 34.07
N GLN A 35 35.38 -3.36 34.05
CA GLN A 35 34.96 -4.17 35.19
C GLN A 35 36.03 -5.20 35.58
N ALA A 36 36.59 -5.92 34.61
CA ALA A 36 37.67 -6.88 34.84
C ALA A 36 38.90 -6.27 35.51
N SER A 37 39.30 -5.04 35.13
CA SER A 37 40.47 -4.39 35.73
C SER A 37 40.26 -3.94 37.18
N LEU A 38 39.01 -3.77 37.60
CA LEU A 38 38.62 -3.23 38.91
C LEU A 38 38.39 -4.31 39.98
N GLN A 39 38.35 -5.59 39.61
CA GLN A 39 38.14 -6.73 40.53
C GLN A 39 39.25 -6.91 41.60
N THR A 40 40.34 -6.14 41.51
CA THR A 40 41.48 -6.22 42.44
C THR A 40 41.26 -5.51 43.79
N GLY A 41 40.10 -4.88 44.02
CA GLY A 41 39.70 -4.34 45.32
C GLY A 41 40.48 -3.12 45.81
N ALA A 42 41.03 -2.32 44.88
CA ALA A 42 41.74 -1.09 45.23
C ALA A 42 40.77 -0.01 45.76
N PRO A 43 41.20 0.87 46.68
CA PRO A 43 40.37 1.98 47.15
C PRO A 43 39.88 2.84 45.98
N GLY A 44 38.57 3.11 45.91
CA GLY A 44 37.96 3.86 44.81
C GLY A 44 37.40 3.00 43.67
N ASN A 45 37.69 1.69 43.64
CA ASN A 45 37.14 0.78 42.63
C ASN A 45 35.62 0.61 42.73
N ASP A 46 35.04 0.71 43.93
CA ASP A 46 33.58 0.57 44.11
C ASP A 46 32.78 1.62 43.34
N MET A 47 33.25 2.89 43.36
CA MET A 47 32.59 3.97 42.62
C MET A 47 32.75 3.78 41.11
N LYS A 48 33.93 3.37 40.66
CA LYS A 48 34.19 3.07 39.24
C LYS A 48 33.33 1.90 38.75
N LEU A 49 33.24 0.85 39.54
CA LEU A 49 32.49 -0.35 39.22
C LEU A 49 30.98 -0.08 39.19
N HIS A 50 30.47 0.70 40.15
CA HIS A 50 29.09 1.13 40.14
C HIS A 50 28.77 1.95 38.88
N ALA A 51 29.61 2.94 38.54
CA ALA A 51 29.41 3.72 37.32
C ALA A 51 29.46 2.86 36.05
N ALA A 52 30.36 1.86 36.00
CA ALA A 52 30.44 0.91 34.89
C ALA A 52 29.15 0.08 34.73
N TYR A 53 28.60 -0.46 35.82
CA TYR A 53 27.33 -1.18 35.79
C TYR A 53 26.17 -0.30 35.34
N GLU A 54 26.10 0.94 35.82
CA GLU A 54 25.02 1.84 35.42
C GLU A 54 25.14 2.26 33.94
N MET A 55 26.36 2.42 33.41
CA MET A 55 26.56 2.61 31.96
C MET A 55 26.08 1.40 31.15
N GLU A 56 26.35 0.18 31.60
CA GLU A 56 25.87 -1.07 30.98
C GLU A 56 24.33 -1.15 31.00
N ILE A 57 23.72 -0.87 32.15
CA ILE A 57 22.26 -0.86 32.33
C ILE A 57 21.60 0.13 31.37
N ASN A 58 22.15 1.35 31.25
CA ASN A 58 21.60 2.38 30.39
C ASN A 58 21.80 2.07 28.90
N THR A 59 22.93 1.46 28.52
CA THR A 59 23.17 0.97 27.16
C THR A 59 22.12 -0.07 26.76
N ASN A 60 21.87 -1.05 27.63
CA ASN A 60 20.81 -2.05 27.47
C ASN A 60 19.41 -1.43 27.47
N GLY A 61 19.20 -0.38 28.27
CA GLY A 61 17.98 0.43 28.32
C GLY A 61 17.65 1.06 26.97
N ILE A 62 18.64 1.68 26.33
CA ILE A 62 18.52 2.26 24.99
C ILE A 62 18.18 1.19 23.95
N ALA A 63 18.92 0.07 23.91
CA ALA A 63 18.66 -1.01 22.97
C ALA A 63 17.21 -1.53 23.07
N LYS A 64 16.74 -1.74 24.31
CA LYS A 64 15.37 -2.18 24.60
C LYS A 64 14.34 -1.11 24.29
N GLY A 65 14.63 0.15 24.57
CA GLY A 65 13.76 1.29 24.24
C GLY A 65 13.56 1.39 22.73
N LEU A 66 14.65 1.41 21.97
CA LEU A 66 14.65 1.44 20.52
C LEU A 66 13.85 0.28 19.92
N GLY A 67 14.14 -0.96 20.33
CA GLY A 67 13.43 -2.14 19.83
C GLY A 67 11.93 -2.13 20.14
N ASN A 68 11.53 -1.60 21.30
CA ASN A 68 10.11 -1.45 21.63
C ASN A 68 9.44 -0.33 20.84
N PHE A 69 10.11 0.80 20.65
CA PHE A 69 9.62 1.88 19.82
C PHE A 69 9.32 1.39 18.40
N LEU A 70 10.27 0.72 17.75
CA LEU A 70 10.09 0.18 16.39
C LEU A 70 8.96 -0.85 16.26
N ARG A 71 8.61 -1.52 17.36
CA ARG A 71 7.54 -2.53 17.37
C ARG A 71 6.17 -1.92 17.63
N THR A 72 6.08 -0.89 18.47
CA THR A 72 4.78 -0.38 18.94
C THR A 72 4.47 1.04 18.50
N HIS A 73 5.46 1.78 18.02
CA HIS A 73 5.41 3.21 17.69
C HIS A 73 4.94 4.07 18.86
N ASP A 74 5.17 3.61 20.09
CA ASP A 74 4.72 4.32 21.30
C ASP A 74 5.80 5.32 21.75
N PRO A 75 5.49 6.63 21.82
CA PRO A 75 6.46 7.67 22.16
C PRO A 75 7.10 7.48 23.53
N GLN A 76 6.46 6.73 24.45
CA GLN A 76 7.07 6.45 25.76
C GLN A 76 8.43 5.74 25.64
N TYR A 77 8.66 5.00 24.56
CA TYR A 77 9.92 4.28 24.36
C TYR A 77 11.04 5.18 23.81
N GLU A 78 10.69 6.20 23.04
CA GLU A 78 11.62 7.27 22.65
C GLU A 78 12.04 8.10 23.87
N GLU A 79 11.09 8.43 24.74
CA GLU A 79 11.39 9.12 26.00
C GLU A 79 12.33 8.32 26.91
N ARG A 80 12.18 6.98 26.94
CA ARG A 80 13.09 6.08 27.66
C ARG A 80 14.50 6.10 27.06
N VAL A 81 14.64 6.03 25.74
CA VAL A 81 15.94 6.15 25.06
C VAL A 81 16.65 7.44 25.47
N LEU A 82 15.94 8.57 25.42
CA LEU A 82 16.50 9.88 25.81
C LEU A 82 16.83 9.96 27.29
N LYS A 83 16.09 9.24 28.15
CA LYS A 83 16.39 9.17 29.59
C LYS A 83 17.66 8.37 29.82
N ASP A 84 17.75 7.17 29.27
CA ASP A 84 18.90 6.29 29.46
C ASP A 84 20.18 6.90 28.83
N GLU A 85 20.05 7.70 27.76
CA GLU A 85 21.12 8.57 27.24
C GLU A 85 21.65 9.56 28.28
N ARG A 86 20.77 10.27 28.99
CA ARG A 86 21.18 11.23 30.02
C ARG A 86 21.83 10.52 31.19
N ASP A 87 21.20 9.45 31.67
CA ASP A 87 21.70 8.68 32.81
C ASP A 87 23.09 8.10 32.50
N PHE A 88 23.29 7.54 31.30
CA PHE A 88 24.61 7.07 30.86
C PHE A 88 25.66 8.18 30.95
N ASN A 89 25.37 9.37 30.40
CA ASN A 89 26.28 10.50 30.42
C ASN A 89 26.61 10.98 31.84
N GLU A 90 25.63 10.94 32.75
CA GLU A 90 25.84 11.22 34.16
C GLU A 90 26.80 10.21 34.81
N PHE A 91 26.65 8.91 34.53
CA PHE A 91 27.52 7.87 35.07
C PHE A 91 28.91 7.86 34.42
N LEU A 92 29.04 8.17 33.14
CA LEU A 92 30.33 8.38 32.48
C LEU A 92 31.08 9.56 33.10
N ALA A 93 30.38 10.67 33.39
CA ALA A 93 30.96 11.80 34.11
C ALA A 93 31.38 11.41 35.53
N ALA A 94 30.57 10.62 36.24
CA ALA A 94 30.92 10.09 37.56
C ALA A 94 32.17 9.19 37.50
N TYR A 95 32.27 8.30 36.51
CA TYR A 95 33.46 7.47 36.27
C TYR A 95 34.71 8.34 36.04
N ARG A 96 34.61 9.36 35.18
CA ARG A 96 35.69 10.31 34.90
C ARG A 96 36.09 11.19 36.09
N SER A 97 35.19 11.40 37.04
CA SER A 97 35.49 12.17 38.26
C SER A 97 36.38 11.40 39.26
N THR A 98 36.54 10.10 39.06
CA THR A 98 37.45 9.27 39.86
C THR A 98 38.91 9.39 39.39
N GLU A 99 39.86 8.86 40.17
CA GLU A 99 41.26 8.83 39.76
C GLU A 99 41.49 7.76 38.67
N LEU A 100 41.44 8.19 37.39
CA LEU A 100 41.63 7.32 36.24
C LEU A 100 43.11 7.13 35.87
N LEU A 101 43.52 5.87 35.73
CA LEU A 101 44.77 5.48 35.11
C LEU A 101 44.77 5.87 33.62
N PRO A 102 45.94 6.07 32.98
CA PRO A 102 46.01 6.45 31.57
C PRO A 102 45.22 5.52 30.63
N ARG A 103 45.19 4.21 30.91
CA ARG A 103 44.39 3.25 30.13
C ARG A 103 42.88 3.44 30.31
N GLU A 104 42.44 3.77 31.53
CA GLU A 104 41.03 3.99 31.83
C GLU A 104 40.51 5.29 31.20
N GLN A 105 41.38 6.28 31.04
CA GLN A 105 41.06 7.50 30.28
C GLN A 105 40.83 7.19 28.79
N VAL A 106 41.65 6.33 28.20
CA VAL A 106 41.47 5.88 26.80
C VAL A 106 40.14 5.15 26.64
N TRP A 107 39.83 4.21 27.54
CA TRP A 107 38.56 3.49 27.52
C TRP A 107 37.37 4.44 27.69
N ALA A 108 37.44 5.39 28.62
CA ALA A 108 36.37 6.37 28.83
C ALA A 108 36.14 7.26 27.61
N SER A 109 37.17 7.59 26.83
CA SER A 109 37.04 8.34 25.58
C SER A 109 36.50 7.49 24.42
N GLU A 110 36.89 6.22 24.34
CA GLU A 110 36.36 5.27 23.36
C GLU A 110 34.87 5.01 23.60
N ILE A 111 34.48 4.80 24.86
CA ILE A 111 33.09 4.64 25.28
C ILE A 111 32.26 5.89 24.91
N GLU A 112 32.74 7.09 25.23
CA GLU A 112 32.02 8.34 24.89
C GLU A 112 31.76 8.43 23.39
N THR A 113 32.80 8.19 22.58
CA THR A 113 32.70 8.28 21.11
C THR A 113 31.70 7.25 20.56
N LEU A 114 31.83 5.98 20.97
CA LEU A 114 30.93 4.91 20.53
C LEU A 114 29.49 5.15 20.98
N PHE A 115 29.30 5.65 22.20
CA PHE A 115 27.98 5.93 22.73
C PHE A 115 27.30 7.08 21.99
N ASP A 116 28.00 8.19 21.76
CA ASP A 116 27.48 9.33 21.00
C ASP A 116 27.09 8.93 19.57
N GLU A 117 27.92 8.13 18.90
CA GLU A 117 27.60 7.57 17.58
C GLU A 117 26.35 6.68 17.64
N THR A 118 26.24 5.84 18.66
CA THR A 118 25.12 4.90 18.83
C THR A 118 23.79 5.61 19.07
N VAL A 119 23.80 6.61 19.95
CA VAL A 119 22.63 7.44 20.25
C VAL A 119 22.20 8.22 19.00
N GLY A 120 23.15 8.81 18.27
CA GLY A 120 22.87 9.48 17.01
C GLY A 120 22.20 8.55 15.99
N LEU A 121 22.73 7.34 15.83
CA LEU A 121 22.13 6.33 14.96
C LEU A 121 20.73 5.89 15.43
N ALA A 122 20.53 5.71 16.74
CA ALA A 122 19.23 5.35 17.30
C ALA A 122 18.17 6.43 17.04
N GLN A 123 18.51 7.71 17.22
CA GLN A 123 17.62 8.85 16.93
C GLN A 123 17.30 8.94 15.43
N GLU A 124 18.28 8.68 14.56
CA GLU A 124 18.04 8.60 13.11
C GLU A 124 17.10 7.45 12.75
N ILE A 125 17.26 6.28 13.37
CA ILE A 125 16.38 5.11 13.16
C ILE A 125 14.94 5.45 13.55
N ILE A 126 14.73 6.06 14.72
CA ILE A 126 13.41 6.52 15.20
C ILE A 126 12.79 7.51 14.20
N THR A 127 13.59 8.45 13.69
CA THR A 127 13.13 9.44 12.71
C THR A 127 12.73 8.78 11.39
N LEU A 128 13.54 7.85 10.88
CA LEU A 128 13.24 7.09 9.67
C LEU A 128 11.95 6.28 9.83
N ASP A 129 11.75 5.68 11.00
CA ASP A 129 10.56 4.88 11.30
C ASP A 129 9.28 5.73 11.28
N LYS A 130 9.30 6.91 11.93
CA LYS A 130 8.18 7.88 11.88
C LYS A 130 7.85 8.31 10.45
N VAL A 131 8.87 8.52 9.63
CA VAL A 131 8.69 8.86 8.20
C VAL A 131 8.07 7.69 7.44
N LYS A 132 8.53 6.46 7.66
CA LYS A 132 7.95 5.25 7.04
C LYS A 132 6.48 5.11 7.40
N GLU A 133 6.12 5.26 8.67
CA GLU A 133 4.73 5.12 9.13
C GLU A 133 3.81 6.16 8.49
N THR A 134 4.29 7.41 8.40
CA THR A 134 3.56 8.48 7.70
C THR A 134 3.33 8.13 6.22
N ARG A 135 4.38 7.69 5.52
CA ARG A 135 4.32 7.33 4.09
C ARG A 135 3.43 6.10 3.84
N LEU A 136 3.46 5.13 4.76
CA LEU A 136 2.59 3.97 4.69
C LEU A 136 1.12 4.37 4.85
N GLY A 137 0.83 5.27 5.78
CA GLY A 137 -0.50 5.86 5.95
C GLY A 137 -1.01 6.55 4.69
N GLU A 138 -0.18 7.40 4.07
CA GLU A 138 -0.49 8.06 2.78
C GLU A 138 -0.75 7.04 1.66
N PHE A 139 0.10 6.02 1.54
CA PHE A 139 -0.06 4.96 0.53
C PHE A 139 -1.38 4.19 0.70
N VAL A 140 -1.73 3.83 1.94
CA VAL A 140 -3.01 3.15 2.24
C VAL A 140 -4.19 4.05 1.92
N GLN A 141 -4.11 5.35 2.21
CA GLN A 141 -5.16 6.31 1.86
C GLN A 141 -5.35 6.41 0.36
N ILE A 142 -4.27 6.62 -0.41
CA ILE A 142 -4.33 6.69 -1.88
C ILE A 142 -4.92 5.42 -2.47
N ARG A 143 -4.55 4.25 -1.93
CA ARG A 143 -5.13 2.97 -2.35
C ARG A 143 -6.64 2.91 -2.14
N ARG A 144 -7.13 3.42 -1.00
CA ARG A 144 -8.58 3.48 -0.71
C ARG A 144 -9.31 4.45 -1.64
N GLU A 145 -8.71 5.60 -1.93
CA GLU A 145 -9.30 6.58 -2.87
C GLU A 145 -9.39 6.00 -4.29
N LEU A 146 -8.37 5.27 -4.74
CA LEU A 146 -8.41 4.55 -6.02
C LEU A 146 -9.51 3.50 -6.07
N ASP A 147 -9.69 2.74 -4.99
CA ASP A 147 -10.73 1.70 -4.87
C ASP A 147 -12.13 2.31 -5.01
N VAL A 148 -12.38 3.43 -4.33
CA VAL A 148 -13.66 4.17 -4.42
C VAL A 148 -13.92 4.66 -5.85
N ILE A 149 -12.93 5.26 -6.52
CA ILE A 149 -13.10 5.71 -7.92
C ILE A 149 -13.39 4.53 -8.86
N LEU A 150 -12.70 3.41 -8.66
CA LEU A 150 -12.90 2.19 -9.46
C LEU A 150 -14.32 1.63 -9.28
N ASP A 151 -14.81 1.55 -8.04
CA ASP A 151 -16.12 0.97 -7.73
C ASP A 151 -17.28 1.92 -8.04
N ASP A 152 -17.22 3.18 -7.59
CA ASP A 152 -18.37 4.10 -7.66
C ASP A 152 -18.53 4.73 -9.04
N GLU A 153 -17.43 4.97 -9.76
CA GLU A 153 -17.48 5.81 -10.96
C GLU A 153 -17.29 4.98 -12.22
N ILE A 154 -16.26 4.13 -12.27
CA ILE A 154 -15.96 3.35 -13.47
C ILE A 154 -16.96 2.21 -13.67
N GLN A 155 -17.25 1.41 -12.63
CA GLN A 155 -18.21 0.30 -12.79
C GLN A 155 -19.63 0.79 -13.06
N VAL A 156 -20.05 1.88 -12.42
CA VAL A 156 -21.38 2.47 -12.62
C VAL A 156 -21.52 3.04 -14.03
N GLU A 157 -20.54 3.77 -14.55
CA GLU A 157 -20.62 4.30 -15.92
C GLU A 157 -20.56 3.19 -16.97
N VAL A 158 -19.72 2.16 -16.78
CA VAL A 158 -19.69 1.00 -17.69
C VAL A 158 -21.03 0.26 -17.70
N ALA A 159 -21.66 0.07 -16.53
CA ALA A 159 -22.98 -0.54 -16.45
C ALA A 159 -24.06 0.32 -17.13
N ARG A 160 -23.99 1.65 -16.97
CA ARG A 160 -24.92 2.59 -17.60
C ARG A 160 -24.77 2.62 -19.11
N ASP A 161 -23.55 2.66 -19.63
CA ASP A 161 -23.28 2.69 -21.07
C ASP A 161 -23.63 1.36 -21.73
N LEU A 162 -23.39 0.23 -21.05
CA LEU A 162 -23.84 -1.08 -21.52
C LEU A 162 -25.38 -1.18 -21.56
N ALA A 163 -26.08 -0.63 -20.57
CA ALA A 163 -27.54 -0.57 -20.56
C ALA A 163 -28.08 0.29 -21.71
N LYS A 164 -27.52 1.49 -21.92
CA LYS A 164 -27.89 2.37 -23.05
C LYS A 164 -27.62 1.70 -24.40
N ALA A 165 -26.48 1.02 -24.56
CA ALA A 165 -26.16 0.30 -25.79
C ALA A 165 -27.14 -0.86 -26.04
N LYS A 166 -27.51 -1.61 -25.00
CA LYS A 166 -28.51 -2.68 -25.08
C LYS A 166 -29.89 -2.14 -25.47
N ASP A 167 -30.31 -1.03 -24.87
CA ASP A 167 -31.60 -0.39 -25.16
C ASP A 167 -31.63 0.15 -26.60
N ALA A 168 -30.52 0.75 -27.08
CA ALA A 168 -30.39 1.20 -28.46
C ALA A 168 -30.47 0.03 -29.48
N VAL A 169 -29.90 -1.13 -29.14
CA VAL A 169 -30.01 -2.35 -29.93
C VAL A 169 -31.45 -2.86 -29.94
N HIS A 170 -32.12 -2.95 -28.79
CA HIS A 170 -33.52 -3.39 -28.73
C HIS A 170 -34.48 -2.45 -29.47
N ALA A 171 -34.30 -1.13 -29.37
CA ALA A 171 -35.08 -0.16 -30.12
C ALA A 171 -34.87 -0.27 -31.64
N SER A 172 -33.66 -0.62 -32.07
CA SER A 172 -33.37 -0.86 -33.48
C SER A 172 -34.02 -2.15 -33.99
N VAL A 173 -33.99 -3.22 -33.20
CA VAL A 173 -34.60 -4.52 -33.55
C VAL A 173 -36.13 -4.41 -33.66
N SER A 174 -36.81 -3.79 -32.70
CA SER A 174 -38.27 -3.65 -32.74
C SER A 174 -38.76 -2.81 -33.92
N ARG A 175 -37.98 -1.79 -34.31
CA ARG A 175 -38.25 -0.99 -35.50
C ARG A 175 -38.10 -1.80 -36.78
N ILE A 176 -37.08 -2.66 -36.85
CA ILE A 176 -36.87 -3.57 -37.99
C ILE A 176 -38.03 -4.57 -38.10
N GLU A 177 -38.48 -5.17 -36.99
CA GLU A 177 -39.63 -6.10 -36.99
C GLU A 177 -40.91 -5.42 -37.49
N THR A 178 -41.19 -4.19 -37.04
CA THR A 178 -42.37 -3.44 -37.46
C THR A 178 -42.33 -3.11 -38.95
N VAL A 179 -41.16 -2.70 -39.47
CA VAL A 179 -40.98 -2.39 -40.90
C VAL A 179 -41.12 -3.65 -41.75
N ILE A 180 -40.52 -4.78 -41.35
CA ILE A 180 -40.65 -6.06 -42.06
C ILE A 180 -42.12 -6.50 -42.07
N ALA A 181 -42.81 -6.45 -40.92
CA ALA A 181 -44.22 -6.81 -40.83
C ALA A 181 -45.10 -5.92 -41.73
N ALA A 182 -44.85 -4.61 -41.77
CA ALA A 182 -45.56 -3.67 -42.63
C ALA A 182 -45.31 -3.95 -44.12
N VAL A 183 -44.06 -4.23 -44.52
CA VAL A 183 -43.71 -4.56 -45.92
C VAL A 183 -44.36 -5.87 -46.35
N VAL A 184 -44.29 -6.92 -45.53
CA VAL A 184 -44.91 -8.22 -45.84
C VAL A 184 -46.43 -8.07 -45.96
N THR A 185 -47.07 -7.38 -45.00
CA THR A 185 -48.52 -7.14 -45.03
C THR A 185 -48.92 -6.31 -46.25
N GLY A 186 -48.16 -5.28 -46.60
CA GLY A 186 -48.38 -4.46 -47.79
C GLY A 186 -48.25 -5.26 -49.09
N ALA A 187 -47.25 -6.14 -49.19
CA ALA A 187 -47.07 -7.01 -50.35
C ALA A 187 -48.23 -8.00 -50.52
N VAL A 188 -48.71 -8.61 -49.43
CA VAL A 188 -49.88 -9.49 -49.44
C VAL A 188 -51.13 -8.73 -49.87
N ALA A 189 -51.35 -7.53 -49.34
CA ALA A 189 -52.49 -6.70 -49.72
C ALA A 189 -52.46 -6.35 -51.22
N LEU A 190 -51.30 -5.97 -51.76
CA LEU A 190 -51.12 -5.70 -53.19
C LEU A 190 -51.39 -6.94 -54.05
N ALA A 191 -50.92 -8.12 -53.62
CA ALA A 191 -51.18 -9.37 -54.34
C ALA A 191 -52.68 -9.70 -54.39
N VAL A 192 -53.40 -9.50 -53.28
CA VAL A 192 -54.86 -9.69 -53.21
C VAL A 192 -55.59 -8.70 -54.13
N ILE A 193 -55.21 -7.43 -54.11
CA ILE A 193 -55.79 -6.39 -54.98
C ILE A 193 -55.56 -6.73 -56.45
N ALA A 194 -54.32 -7.08 -56.82
CA ALA A 194 -53.99 -7.47 -58.19
C ALA A 194 -54.80 -8.70 -58.63
N GLY A 195 -54.94 -9.71 -57.77
CA GLY A 195 -55.75 -10.90 -58.04
C GLY A 195 -57.23 -10.57 -58.25
N LEU A 196 -57.81 -9.71 -57.41
CA LEU A 196 -59.20 -9.26 -57.55
C LEU A 196 -59.42 -8.46 -58.85
N VAL A 197 -58.49 -7.56 -59.18
CA VAL A 197 -58.55 -6.76 -60.41
C VAL A 197 -58.47 -7.66 -61.63
N ILE A 198 -57.45 -8.52 -61.73
CA ILE A 198 -57.28 -9.44 -62.86
C ILE A 198 -58.49 -10.39 -62.99
N GLY A 199 -58.99 -10.91 -61.87
CA GLY A 199 -60.17 -11.80 -61.85
C GLY A 199 -61.42 -11.12 -62.40
N ARG A 200 -61.64 -9.85 -62.06
CA ARG A 200 -62.81 -9.08 -62.54
C ARG A 200 -62.65 -8.53 -63.95
N SER A 201 -61.46 -8.04 -64.32
CA SER A 201 -61.26 -7.30 -65.56
C SER A 201 -60.85 -8.18 -66.74
N ILE A 202 -60.14 -9.29 -66.50
CA ILE A 202 -59.63 -10.17 -67.56
C ILE A 202 -60.37 -11.49 -67.55
N THR A 203 -60.43 -12.18 -66.41
CA THR A 203 -60.93 -13.56 -66.37
C THR A 203 -62.43 -13.65 -66.64
N GLN A 204 -63.23 -12.74 -66.08
CA GLN A 204 -64.69 -12.71 -66.35
C GLN A 204 -65.03 -12.40 -67.82
N PRO A 205 -64.44 -11.37 -68.46
CA PRO A 205 -64.70 -11.10 -69.88
C PRO A 205 -64.20 -12.22 -70.81
N VAL A 206 -63.03 -12.82 -70.52
CA VAL A 206 -62.52 -13.96 -71.28
C VAL A 206 -63.42 -15.19 -71.13
N ALA A 207 -63.95 -15.45 -69.94
CA ALA A 207 -64.93 -16.52 -69.73
C ALA A 207 -66.22 -16.29 -70.52
N ARG A 208 -66.73 -15.05 -70.54
CA ARG A 208 -67.92 -14.68 -71.36
C ARG A 208 -67.65 -14.80 -72.86
N LEU A 209 -66.47 -14.43 -73.31
CA LEU A 209 -66.05 -14.62 -74.71
C LEU A 209 -65.93 -16.11 -75.04
N ALA A 210 -65.35 -16.94 -74.16
CA ALA A 210 -65.27 -18.38 -74.35
C ALA A 210 -66.65 -19.06 -74.40
N GLU A 211 -67.60 -18.60 -73.57
CA GLU A 211 -69.00 -19.03 -73.65
C GLU A 211 -69.69 -18.57 -74.94
N ALA A 212 -69.48 -17.32 -75.37
CA ALA A 212 -70.01 -16.79 -76.61
C ALA A 212 -69.49 -17.55 -77.84
N THR A 213 -68.19 -17.87 -77.89
CA THR A 213 -67.60 -18.67 -78.98
C THR A 213 -68.11 -20.11 -78.98
N ARG A 214 -68.38 -20.70 -77.80
CA ARG A 214 -69.04 -22.02 -77.70
C ARG A 214 -70.51 -22.00 -78.11
N ALA A 215 -71.19 -20.87 -78.00
CA ALA A 215 -72.55 -20.69 -78.47
C ALA A 215 -72.58 -20.53 -80.00
N VAL A 216 -71.63 -19.79 -80.57
CA VAL A 216 -71.48 -19.61 -82.03
C VAL A 216 -71.01 -20.91 -82.71
N GLY A 217 -70.13 -21.69 -82.11
CA GLY A 217 -69.69 -22.99 -82.65
C GLY A 217 -70.73 -24.12 -82.57
N ARG A 218 -71.91 -23.85 -82.01
CA ARG A 218 -73.05 -24.79 -81.92
C ARG A 218 -74.27 -24.36 -82.75
N GLY A 219 -74.18 -23.24 -83.46
CA GLY A 219 -75.11 -22.85 -84.54
C GLY A 219 -74.50 -23.17 -85.89
#